data_AF-A0A483A8B5-F1
#
_entry.id   AF-A0A483A8B5-F1
#
_cell.length_a   1.000
_cell.length_b   1.000
_cell.length_c   1.000
_cell.angle_alpha   90.00
_cell.angle_beta   90.00
_cell.angle_gamma   90.00
#
_symmetry.space_group_name_H-M   'P 1'
#
loop_
_entity.id
_entity.type
_entity.pdbx_description
1 polymer ?
#
loop_
_entity_poly.entity_id
_entity_poly.type
_entity_poly.pdbx_seq_one_letter_code
_entity_poly.pdbx_strand_id
1 'polypeptide(L)'
;MNLSKTECKYLEKIQEKIILNTATTNEMQSFLSLIVKSDNELEMLNYMETIGLNSIKEIQDQLNKNNKDENLTTGLVIAGGAILLALLLSR
;
A
#
# COMPACT_ATOMS: atom_id res chain seq x y z
N MET A 1 -6.73 -11.44 -10.08
CA MET A 1 -5.61 -10.61 -9.63
C MET A 1 -4.74 -10.19 -10.82
N ASN A 2 -4.56 -8.88 -11.04
CA ASN A 2 -4.06 -8.28 -12.29
C ASN A 2 -2.61 -7.73 -12.24
N LEU A 3 -1.74 -8.32 -11.41
CA LEU A 3 -0.32 -7.91 -11.33
C LEU A 3 0.60 -8.88 -12.06
N SER A 4 1.53 -8.33 -12.85
CA SER A 4 2.64 -9.10 -13.45
C SER A 4 3.68 -9.49 -12.40
N LYS A 5 4.54 -10.47 -12.72
CA LYS A 5 5.65 -10.89 -11.84
C LYS A 5 6.58 -9.72 -11.47
N THR A 6 6.82 -8.80 -12.41
CA THR A 6 7.67 -7.62 -12.17
C THR A 6 6.99 -6.65 -11.21
N GLU A 7 5.68 -6.46 -11.35
CA GLU A 7 4.90 -5.58 -10.46
C GLU A 7 4.79 -6.15 -9.05
N CYS A 8 4.62 -7.47 -8.89
CA CYS A 8 4.67 -8.12 -7.58
C CYS A 8 6.01 -7.87 -6.88
N LYS A 9 7.13 -8.08 -7.58
CA LYS A 9 8.47 -7.81 -7.02
C LYS A 9 8.68 -6.34 -6.66
N TYR A 10 8.10 -5.44 -7.44
CA TYR A 10 8.18 -4.01 -7.17
C TYR A 10 7.34 -3.63 -5.93
N LEU A 11 6.16 -4.24 -5.77
CA LEU A 11 5.31 -4.09 -4.59
C LEU A 11 6.03 -4.60 -3.32
N GLU A 12 6.63 -5.80 -3.38
CA GLU A 12 7.47 -6.36 -2.30
C GLU A 12 8.60 -5.40 -1.90
N LYS A 13 9.33 -4.87 -2.89
CA LYS A 13 10.45 -3.95 -2.65
C LYS A 13 10.00 -2.64 -2.01
N ILE A 14 8.88 -2.07 -2.44
CA ILE A 14 8.37 -0.84 -1.82
C ILE A 14 7.90 -1.14 -0.40
N GLN A 15 7.25 -2.27 -0.16
CA GLN A 15 6.82 -2.65 1.17
C GLN A 15 7.99 -2.76 2.16
N GLU A 16 9.10 -3.38 1.77
CA GLU A 16 10.33 -3.40 2.58
C GLU A 16 10.81 -1.99 2.90
N LYS A 17 10.78 -1.08 1.93
CA LYS A 17 11.18 0.32 2.14
C LYS A 17 10.22 1.06 3.09
N ILE A 18 8.93 0.78 3.03
CA ILE A 18 7.93 1.37 3.95
C ILE A 18 8.21 0.87 5.37
N ILE A 19 8.45 -0.44 5.56
CA ILE A 19 8.83 -1.04 6.85
C ILE A 19 10.12 -0.41 7.41
N LEU A 20 11.12 -0.20 6.55
CA LEU A 20 12.39 0.43 6.93
C LEU A 20 12.32 1.96 7.05
N ASN A 21 11.15 2.57 6.85
CA ASN A 21 10.94 4.03 6.81
C ASN A 21 11.86 4.77 5.81
N THR A 22 12.26 4.10 4.73
CA THR A 22 13.11 4.62 3.65
C THR A 22 12.35 4.89 2.35
N ALA A 23 11.07 4.53 2.29
CA ALA A 23 10.22 4.79 1.14
C ALA A 23 9.99 6.30 0.94
N THR A 24 10.09 6.75 -0.30
CA THR A 24 9.71 8.10 -0.72
C THR A 24 8.20 8.20 -0.96
N THR A 25 7.66 9.42 -0.94
CA THR A 25 6.24 9.68 -1.25
C THR A 25 5.83 9.11 -2.62
N ASN A 26 6.68 9.27 -3.64
CA ASN A 26 6.42 8.73 -4.98
C ASN A 26 6.37 7.18 -4.99
N GLU A 27 7.21 6.53 -4.18
CA GLU A 27 7.18 5.07 -4.03
C GLU A 27 5.90 4.62 -3.31
N MET A 28 5.48 5.31 -2.25
CA MET A 28 4.22 5.02 -1.56
C MET A 28 2.99 5.25 -2.46
N GLN A 29 3.01 6.25 -3.34
CA GLN A 29 1.96 6.44 -4.35
C GLN A 29 1.95 5.34 -5.41
N SER A 30 3.13 4.91 -5.86
CA SER A 30 3.27 3.79 -6.78
C SER A 30 2.74 2.50 -6.13
N PHE A 31 3.04 2.29 -4.86
CA PHE A 31 2.52 1.18 -4.06
C PHE A 31 0.99 1.16 -4.02
N LEU A 32 0.39 2.30 -3.67
CA LEU A 32 -1.06 2.47 -3.66
C LEU A 32 -1.68 2.17 -5.03
N SER A 33 -1.06 2.64 -6.11
CA SER A 33 -1.53 2.42 -7.47
C SER A 33 -1.49 0.94 -7.87
N LEU A 34 -0.46 0.20 -7.44
CA LEU A 34 -0.36 -1.24 -7.68
C LEU A 34 -1.40 -2.03 -6.87
N ILE A 35 -1.70 -1.60 -5.65
CA ILE A 35 -2.78 -2.17 -4.84
C ILE A 35 -4.12 -2.00 -5.55
N VAL A 36 -4.44 -0.79 -6.01
CA VAL A 36 -5.69 -0.53 -6.75
C VAL A 36 -5.74 -1.38 -8.03
N LYS A 37 -4.64 -1.44 -8.79
CA LYS A 37 -4.53 -2.29 -9.99
C LYS A 37 -4.72 -3.78 -9.69
N SER A 38 -4.42 -4.22 -8.48
CA SER A 38 -4.53 -5.62 -8.09
C SER A 38 -5.96 -6.10 -7.82
N ASP A 39 -6.94 -5.20 -7.92
CA ASP A 39 -8.34 -5.41 -7.54
C ASP A 39 -8.53 -5.63 -6.02
N ASN A 40 -7.58 -5.19 -5.18
CA ASN A 40 -7.63 -5.28 -3.71
C ASN A 40 -7.83 -3.91 -3.04
N GLU A 41 -8.49 -2.98 -3.75
CA GLU A 41 -8.77 -1.64 -3.22
C GLU A 41 -9.63 -1.70 -1.96
N LEU A 42 -10.66 -2.54 -1.96
CA LEU A 42 -11.64 -2.62 -0.88
C LEU A 42 -11.01 -3.18 0.40
N GLU A 43 -10.21 -4.24 0.27
CA GLU A 43 -9.44 -4.82 1.37
C GLU A 43 -8.48 -3.77 1.96
N MET A 44 -7.80 -3.02 1.10
CA MET A 44 -6.90 -1.96 1.54
C MET A 44 -7.64 -0.84 2.28
N LEU A 45 -8.80 -0.40 1.79
CA LEU A 45 -9.63 0.58 2.46
C LEU A 45 -10.13 0.09 3.82
N ASN A 46 -10.52 -1.18 3.95
CA ASN A 46 -10.92 -1.75 5.24
C ASN A 46 -9.78 -1.69 6.28
N TYR A 47 -8.53 -1.90 5.86
CA TYR A 47 -7.38 -1.72 6.77
C TYR A 47 -7.14 -0.24 7.11
N MET A 48 -7.33 0.65 6.14
CA MET A 48 -7.09 2.08 6.29
C MET A 48 -8.19 2.80 7.07
N GLU A 49 -9.41 2.27 7.08
CA GLU A 49 -10.52 2.77 7.89
C GLU A 49 -10.19 2.69 9.39
N THR A 50 -9.40 1.68 9.80
CA THR A 50 -8.95 1.53 11.20
C THR A 50 -8.11 2.69 11.71
N ILE A 51 -7.49 3.45 10.80
CA ILE A 51 -6.70 4.64 11.08
C ILE A 51 -7.40 5.94 10.62
N GLY A 52 -8.69 5.85 10.28
CA GLY A 52 -9.53 7.00 9.93
C GLY A 52 -9.40 7.49 8.48
N LEU A 53 -8.87 6.67 7.58
CA LEU A 53 -8.76 6.97 6.14
C LEU A 53 -9.78 6.15 5.35
N ASN A 54 -10.73 6.82 4.71
CA ASN A 54 -11.92 6.18 4.12
C ASN A 54 -11.90 6.15 2.59
N SER A 55 -10.89 6.77 1.96
CA SER A 55 -10.77 6.77 0.51
C SER A 55 -9.31 6.80 0.04
N ILE A 56 -9.06 6.24 -1.14
CA ILE A 56 -7.76 6.32 -1.81
C ILE A 56 -7.31 7.77 -1.99
N LYS A 57 -8.25 8.68 -2.25
CA LYS A 57 -7.97 10.12 -2.37
C LYS A 57 -7.45 10.70 -1.05
N GLU A 58 -8.06 10.38 0.09
CA GLU A 58 -7.58 10.84 1.40
C GLU A 58 -6.16 10.33 1.69
N ILE A 59 -5.88 9.08 1.33
CA ILE A 59 -4.56 8.47 1.46
C ILE A 59 -3.53 9.19 0.58
N GLN A 60 -3.88 9.50 -0.67
CA GLN A 60 -3.04 10.28 -1.57
C GLN A 60 -2.79 11.72 -1.05
N ASP A 61 -3.84 12.38 -0.57
CA ASP A 61 -3.76 13.73 -0.01
C ASP A 61 -2.87 13.76 1.25
N GLN A 62 -2.92 12.72 2.09
CA GLN A 62 -2.02 12.56 3.23
C GLN A 62 -0.57 12.33 2.82
N LEU A 63 -0.32 11.44 1.84
CA LEU A 63 1.02 11.22 1.29
C LEU A 63 1.61 12.52 0.72
N ASN A 64 0.80 13.32 0.01
CA ASN A 64 1.23 14.59 -0.58
C ASN A 64 1.53 15.68 0.45
N LYS A 65 0.93 15.63 1.64
CA LYS A 65 1.19 16.59 2.70
C LYS A 65 2.58 16.42 3.34
N ASN A 66 3.37 15.43 2.92
CA ASN A 66 4.73 15.15 3.38
C ASN A 66 4.85 14.96 4.90
N ASN A 67 3.73 14.79 5.59
CA ASN A 67 3.69 14.33 6.96
C ASN A 67 3.90 12.82 6.88
N LYS A 68 5.09 12.37 7.27
CA LYS A 68 5.33 10.95 7.55
C LYS A 68 4.52 10.58 8.79
N ASP A 69 3.22 10.42 8.60
CA ASP A 69 2.31 9.95 9.64
C ASP A 69 2.60 8.46 9.84
N GLU A 70 2.96 8.10 11.07
CA GLU A 70 3.28 6.74 11.47
C GLU A 70 2.05 5.83 11.31
N ASN A 71 0.84 6.37 11.47
CA ASN A 71 -0.41 5.63 11.27
C ASN A 71 -0.58 5.29 9.79
N LEU A 72 -0.38 6.26 8.89
CA LEU A 72 -0.45 6.05 7.45
C LEU A 72 0.56 4.99 6.99
N THR A 73 1.79 5.08 7.49
CA THR A 73 2.87 4.14 7.16
C THR A 73 2.51 2.74 7.65
N THR A 74 2.03 2.61 8.89
CA THR A 74 1.55 1.35 9.47
C THR A 74 0.39 0.77 8.67
N GLY A 75 -0.60 1.57 8.29
CA GLY A 75 -1.72 1.14 7.46
C GLY A 75 -1.27 0.60 6.11
N LEU A 76 -0.30 1.26 5.46
CA LEU A 76 0.25 0.81 4.17
C LEU A 76 1.00 -0.52 4.32
N VAL A 77 1.74 -0.72 5.42
CA VAL A 77 2.42 -2.00 5.69
C VAL A 77 1.41 -3.13 5.89
N ILE A 78 0.35 -2.90 6.68
CA ILE A 78 -0.67 -3.91 6.97
C ILE A 78 -1.42 -4.29 5.68
N ALA A 79 -1.95 -3.30 4.96
CA ALA A 79 -2.67 -3.54 3.70
C ALA A 79 -1.77 -4.21 2.66
N GLY A 80 -0.54 -3.72 2.53
CA GLY A 80 0.51 -4.33 1.70
C GLY A 80 0.75 -5.79 2.02
N GLY A 81 0.96 -6.10 3.30
CA GLY A 81 1.26 -7.45 3.77
C GLY A 81 0.12 -8.41 3.52
N ALA A 82 -1.12 -7.99 3.76
CA ALA A 82 -2.30 -8.78 3.45
C ALA A 82 -2.40 -9.11 1.95
N ILE A 83 -2.13 -8.13 1.08
CA ILE A 83 -2.17 -8.31 -0.37
C ILE A 83 -1.03 -9.22 -0.85
N LEU A 84 0.18 -9.09 -0.30
CA LEU A 84 1.30 -9.98 -0.59
C LEU A 84 1.05 -11.42 -0.11
N LEU A 85 0.40 -11.60 1.04
CA LEU A 85 -0.01 -12.92 1.52
C LEU A 85 -1.09 -13.54 0.62
N ALA A 86 -2.10 -12.77 0.23
CA ALA A 86 -3.12 -13.21 -0.72
C ALA A 86 -2.49 -13.60 -2.07
N LEU A 87 -1.49 -12.86 -2.52
CA LEU A 87 -0.68 -13.18 -3.70
C LEU A 87 0.03 -14.52 -3.61
N LEU A 88 0.67 -14.79 -2.47
CA LEU A 88 1.41 -16.02 -2.24
C LEU A 88 0.46 -17.23 -2.16
N LEU A 89 -0.70 -17.06 -1.55
CA LEU A 89 -1.71 -18.12 -1.40
C LEU A 89 -2.51 -18.39 -2.69
N SER A 90 -2.57 -17.42 -3.60
CA SER A 90 -3.26 -17.56 -4.89
C SER A 90 -2.40 -18.21 -5.98
N ARG A 91 -1.16 -18.62 -5.65
CA ARG A 91 -0.23 -19.34 -6.53
C ARG A 91 -0.18 -20.81 -6.19
#